data_AF-A0A9E6WCK5-F1
#
_entry.id   AF-A0A9E6WCK5-F1
#
_cell.length_a   1.000
_cell.length_b   1.000
_cell.length_c   1.000
_cell.angle_alpha   90.00
_cell.angle_beta   90.00
_cell.angle_gamma   90.00
#
_symmetry.space_group_name_H-M   'P 1'
#
loop_
_entity.id
_entity.type
_entity.pdbx_description
1 polymer ?
#
loop_
_entity_poly.entity_id
_entity_poly.type
_entity_poly.pdbx_seq_one_letter_code
_entity_poly.pdbx_strand_id
1 'polypeptide(L)'
;MLVKPLIYLLVGFLIYTAYQFIKQALTKNSTPPPEKTSRGEEMLLDPECGTYIPRNDAIKAQVKGSTHYFCSAECRDKFRNRS
;
A
#
# COMPACT_ATOMS: atom_id res chain seq x y z
N MET A 1 19.66 -28.80 -45.78
CA MET A 1 18.84 -29.49 -44.75
C MET A 1 19.11 -28.99 -43.31
N LEU A 2 19.51 -27.72 -43.10
CA LEU A 2 19.91 -27.21 -41.77
C LEU A 2 19.04 -26.05 -41.24
N VAL A 3 18.13 -25.51 -42.05
CA VAL A 3 17.24 -24.38 -41.67
C VAL A 3 16.00 -24.81 -40.88
N LYS A 4 15.60 -26.08 -41.01
CA LYS A 4 14.43 -26.64 -40.31
C LYS A 4 14.58 -26.62 -38.78
N PRO A 5 15.70 -27.07 -38.17
CA PRO A 5 15.85 -26.97 -36.72
C PRO A 5 15.94 -25.52 -36.22
N LEU A 6 16.51 -24.61 -37.03
CA LEU A 6 16.59 -23.18 -36.70
C LEU A 6 15.20 -22.54 -36.60
N ILE A 7 14.28 -22.91 -37.51
CA ILE A 7 12.89 -22.45 -37.48
C ILE A 7 12.17 -22.98 -36.25
N TYR A 8 12.33 -24.25 -35.89
CA TYR A 8 11.70 -24.81 -34.69
C TYR A 8 12.20 -24.16 -33.40
N LEU A 9 13.50 -23.84 -33.30
CA LEU A 9 14.04 -23.10 -32.15
C LEU A 9 13.49 -21.67 -32.08
N LEU A 10 13.40 -20.98 -33.21
CA LEU A 10 12.85 -19.63 -33.27
C LEU A 10 11.36 -19.60 -32.91
N VAL A 11 10.57 -20.56 -33.40
CA VAL A 11 9.15 -20.71 -33.06
C VAL A 11 8.98 -21.07 -31.59
N GLY A 12 9.77 -22.00 -31.05
CA GLY A 12 9.75 -22.34 -29.63
C GLY A 12 10.09 -21.15 -28.73
N PHE A 13 11.09 -20.35 -29.12
CA PHE A 13 11.47 -19.13 -28.41
C PHE A 13 10.37 -18.06 -28.46
N LEU A 14 9.71 -17.88 -29.61
CA LEU A 14 8.58 -16.95 -29.73
C LEU A 14 7.38 -17.38 -28.87
N ILE A 15 7.06 -18.69 -28.84
CA ILE A 15 6.00 -19.23 -27.98
C ILE A 15 6.36 -19.04 -26.50
N TYR A 16 7.62 -19.29 -26.13
CA TYR A 16 8.11 -19.13 -24.77
C TYR A 16 8.01 -17.68 -24.29
N THR A 17 8.43 -16.71 -25.11
CA THR A 17 8.36 -15.28 -24.75
C THR A 17 6.90 -14.79 -24.67
N ALA A 18 6.02 -15.24 -25.58
CA ALA A 18 4.59 -14.95 -25.50
C ALA A 18 3.96 -15.52 -24.22
N TYR A 19 4.30 -16.76 -23.85
CA TYR A 19 3.82 -17.38 -22.61
C TYR A 19 4.29 -16.61 -21.36
N GLN A 20 5.54 -16.13 -21.36
CA GLN A 20 6.08 -15.33 -20.26
C GLN A 20 5.37 -13.97 -20.14
N PHE A 21 5.09 -13.29 -21.25
CA PHE A 21 4.34 -12.03 -21.25
C PHE A 21 2.88 -12.20 -20.81
N ILE A 22 2.22 -13.28 -21.25
CA ILE A 22 0.85 -13.62 -20.82
C ILE A 22 0.81 -13.91 -19.32
N LYS A 23 1.75 -14.73 -18.81
CA LYS A 23 1.89 -14.95 -17.36
C LYS A 23 2.10 -13.63 -16.62
N GLN A 24 2.96 -12.76 -17.14
CA GLN A 24 3.25 -11.47 -16.51
C GLN A 24 2.05 -10.51 -16.54
N ALA A 25 1.24 -10.52 -17.60
CA ALA A 25 0.00 -9.75 -17.69
C ALA A 25 -1.10 -10.29 -16.76
N LEU A 26 -1.20 -11.62 -16.62
CA LEU A 26 -2.13 -12.29 -15.70
C LEU A 26 -1.72 -12.09 -14.23
N THR A 27 -0.42 -12.02 -13.92
CA THR A 27 0.06 -11.77 -12.55
C THR A 27 0.17 -10.28 -12.19
N LYS A 28 0.10 -9.35 -13.15
CA LYS A 28 0.11 -7.89 -12.90
C LYS A 28 -1.26 -7.30 -12.50
N ASN A 29 -2.14 -8.10 -11.92
CA ASN A 29 -3.31 -7.61 -11.18
C ASN A 29 -3.05 -7.44 -9.67
N SER A 30 -1.78 -7.52 -9.26
CA SER A 30 -1.39 -7.03 -7.94
C SER A 30 -1.30 -5.51 -8.01
N THR A 31 -2.39 -4.84 -7.66
CA THR A 31 -2.31 -3.53 -7.00
C THR A 31 -1.07 -3.56 -6.11
N PRO A 32 -0.07 -2.70 -6.32
CA PRO A 32 1.05 -2.63 -5.39
C PRO A 32 0.44 -2.52 -3.99
N PRO A 33 0.80 -3.39 -3.02
CA PRO A 33 0.48 -3.11 -1.63
C PRO A 33 0.88 -1.66 -1.38
N PRO A 34 0.01 -0.81 -0.79
CA PRO A 34 0.30 0.60 -0.64
C PRO A 34 1.71 0.68 -0.09
N GLU A 35 2.60 1.21 -0.93
CA GLU A 35 4.01 1.29 -0.65
C GLU A 35 4.04 2.08 0.66
N LYS A 36 4.34 1.39 1.78
CA LYS A 36 4.65 2.05 3.04
C LYS A 36 5.99 2.73 2.81
N THR A 37 5.99 3.77 1.98
CA THR A 37 7.12 4.63 1.79
C THR A 37 7.32 5.29 3.13
N SER A 38 8.35 4.85 3.83
CA SER A 38 8.96 5.51 4.99
C SER A 38 9.47 6.94 4.68
N ARG A 39 9.10 7.51 3.52
CA ARG A 39 9.28 8.93 3.20
C ARG A 39 8.22 9.74 3.94
N GLY A 40 8.50 10.02 5.21
CA GLY A 40 7.84 11.09 5.96
C GLY A 40 6.33 10.94 6.06
N GLU A 41 5.87 9.91 6.77
CA GLU A 41 4.47 9.87 7.18
C GLU A 41 4.14 11.14 7.98
N GLU A 42 3.01 11.78 7.64
CA GLU A 42 2.56 12.98 8.33
C GLU A 42 2.34 12.64 9.81
N MET A 43 3.18 13.22 10.68
CA MET A 43 3.09 13.05 12.11
C MET A 43 2.06 14.03 12.67
N LEU A 44 1.02 13.48 13.29
CA LEU A 44 -0.07 14.23 13.89
C LEU A 44 0.12 14.25 15.40
N LEU A 45 -0.18 15.38 16.03
CA LEU A 45 -0.10 15.53 17.47
C LEU A 45 -1.43 15.09 18.11
N ASP A 46 -1.37 14.16 19.07
CA ASP A 46 -2.51 13.81 19.90
C ASP A 46 -2.86 14.99 20.84
N PRO A 47 -4.09 15.54 20.81
CA PRO A 47 -4.47 16.70 21.62
C PRO A 47 -4.65 16.39 23.11
N GLU A 48 -4.72 15.12 23.50
CA GLU A 48 -4.89 14.68 24.89
C GLU A 48 -3.54 14.48 25.57
N CYS A 49 -2.60 13.76 24.95
CA CYS A 49 -1.30 13.42 25.54
C CYS A 49 -0.10 14.13 24.92
N GLY A 50 -0.27 14.81 23.79
CA GLY A 50 0.83 15.51 23.10
C GLY A 50 1.82 14.58 22.39
N THR A 51 1.45 13.32 22.13
CA THR A 51 2.33 12.37 21.43
C THR A 51 2.20 12.56 19.91
N TYR A 52 3.34 12.59 19.22
CA TYR A 52 3.36 12.55 17.75
C TYR A 52 3.17 11.12 17.26
N ILE A 53 2.19 10.91 16.39
CA ILE A 53 1.85 9.62 15.83
C ILE A 53 1.74 9.71 14.30
N PRO A 54 2.13 8.67 13.56
CA PRO A 54 1.92 8.63 12.12
C PRO A 54 0.42 8.65 11.81
N ARG A 55 0.01 9.44 10.81
CA ARG A 55 -1.40 9.50 10.35
C ARG A 55 -2.00 8.11 10.07
N ASN A 56 -1.20 7.17 9.57
CA ASN A 56 -1.64 5.83 9.24
C ASN A 56 -1.97 4.97 10.48
N ASP A 57 -1.30 5.23 11.60
CA ASP A 57 -1.49 4.51 12.86
C ASP A 57 -2.43 5.26 13.82
N ALA A 58 -2.79 6.50 13.50
CA ALA A 58 -3.60 7.35 14.34
C ALA A 58 -5.09 6.98 14.32
N ILE A 59 -5.73 6.99 15.48
CA ILE A 59 -7.18 6.80 15.62
C ILE A 59 -7.88 8.13 15.30
N LYS A 60 -8.56 8.16 14.16
CA LYS A 60 -9.37 9.31 13.72
C LYS A 60 -10.71 9.32 14.46
N ALA A 61 -11.07 10.45 15.07
CA ALA A 61 -12.42 10.65 15.61
C ALA A 61 -12.93 12.08 15.34
N GLN A 62 -14.24 12.22 15.12
CA GLN A 62 -14.89 13.52 15.04
C GLN A 62 -15.40 13.92 16.43
N VAL A 63 -14.95 15.09 16.90
CA VAL A 63 -15.38 15.67 18.17
C VAL A 63 -15.73 17.12 17.92
N LYS A 64 -16.93 17.55 18.31
CA LYS A 64 -17.45 18.93 18.10
C LYS A 64 -17.38 19.43 16.65
N GLY A 65 -17.57 18.54 15.67
CA GLY A 65 -17.50 18.87 14.24
C GLY A 65 -16.09 18.98 13.67
N SER A 66 -15.05 18.79 14.50
CA SER A 66 -13.65 18.77 14.08
C SER A 66 -13.08 17.36 14.11
N THR A 67 -12.23 17.03 13.14
CA THR A 67 -11.51 15.75 13.11
C THR A 67 -10.25 15.86 13.95
N HIS A 68 -10.13 14.98 14.94
CA HIS A 68 -8.95 14.83 15.79
C HIS A 68 -8.33 13.43 15.63
N TYR A 69 -7.06 13.33 15.94
CA TYR A 69 -6.25 12.13 15.81
C TYR A 69 -5.65 11.77 17.17
N PHE A 70 -5.75 10.50 17.55
CA PHE A 70 -5.37 10.02 18.89
C PHE A 70 -4.43 8.84 18.79
N CYS A 71 -3.49 8.74 19.74
CA CYS A 71 -2.53 7.64 19.83
C CYS A 71 -3.18 6.35 20.32
N SER A 72 -4.31 6.46 21.02
CA SER A 72 -5.01 5.33 21.62
C SER A 72 -6.51 5.62 21.79
N ALA A 73 -7.30 4.56 21.92
CA ALA A 73 -8.74 4.66 22.15
C ALA A 73 -9.02 5.35 23.50
N GLU A 74 -8.17 5.13 24.49
CA GLU A 74 -8.26 5.80 25.79
C GLU A 74 -8.07 7.32 25.68
N CYS A 75 -7.11 7.80 24.89
CA CYS A 75 -6.90 9.23 24.66
C CYS A 75 -8.10 9.86 23.96
N ARG A 76 -8.66 9.18 22.95
CA ARG A 76 -9.91 9.59 22.29
C ARG A 76 -11.05 9.71 23.30
N ASP A 77 -11.25 8.72 24.15
CA ASP A 77 -12.40 8.67 25.07
C ASP A 77 -12.25 9.70 26.19
N LYS A 78 -11.04 9.92 26.71
CA LYS A 78 -10.74 11.02 27.63
C LYS A 78 -11.03 12.38 27.00
N PHE A 79 -10.55 12.59 25.78
CA PHE A 79 -10.78 13.84 25.05
C PHE A 79 -12.27 14.09 24.79
N ARG A 80 -13.03 13.03 24.45
CA ARG A 80 -14.49 13.10 24.29
C ARG A 80 -15.22 13.41 25.60
N ASN A 81 -14.79 12.85 26.73
CA ASN A 81 -15.42 13.10 28.03
C ASN A 81 -15.14 14.51 28.56
N ARG A 82 -14.02 15.12 28.16
CA ARG A 82 -13.68 16.51 28.51
C ARG A 82 -14.35 17.56 27.59
N SER A 83 -14.88 17.12 26.45
CA SER A 83 -15.46 17.97 25.39
C SER A 83 -16.94 18.23 25.63
#